data_AF-D4F696-F1
#
_entry.id   AF-D4F696-F1
#
_cell.length_a   1.000
_cell.length_b   1.000
_cell.length_c   1.000
_cell.angle_alpha   90.00
_cell.angle_beta   90.00
_cell.angle_gamma   90.00
#
_symmetry.space_group_name_H-M   'P 1'
#
loop_
_entity.id
_entity.type
_entity.pdbx_description
1 polymer ?
#
loop_
_entity_poly.entity_id
_entity_poly.type
_entity_poly.pdbx_seq_one_letter_code
_entity_poly.pdbx_strand_id
1 'polypeptide(L)'
;YLLLATPLVVWLLHRRHAGALFVISLEIYIAYQLHPVNLTGAQFEYAFPLLAWQFIYILGMMCGWYKQELQSLARSEAGKRTMGAMVAIFLLLMFVMQNNTNPFIPARFFLHLIPDYRFDYINNVLAGKNELGLLRVINDACLLLTLYLILDYLWRPINGLCGWFFILLGQNSLYVFILHLYVVLAISQWVTFGLWHHAWLSNTLIHASALMTLWLMARFGILRRIVPN
;
A
#
# COMPACT_ATOMS: atom_id res chain seq x y z
N TYR A 1 4.71 -13.93 -9.34
CA TYR A 1 5.96 -14.01 -10.14
C TYR A 1 7.18 -13.62 -9.31
N LEU A 2 7.22 -12.48 -8.60
CA LEU A 2 8.35 -12.12 -7.70
C LEU A 2 8.58 -13.15 -6.59
N LEU A 3 7.51 -13.79 -6.12
CA LEU A 3 7.61 -14.88 -5.15
C LEU A 3 8.48 -16.06 -5.64
N LEU A 4 8.58 -16.28 -6.96
CA LEU A 4 9.48 -17.30 -7.51
C LEU A 4 10.96 -16.89 -7.41
N ALA A 5 11.24 -15.59 -7.34
CA ALA A 5 12.59 -15.06 -7.13
C ALA A 5 12.98 -15.04 -5.65
N THR A 6 12.04 -15.24 -4.71
CA THR A 6 12.31 -15.25 -3.25
C THR A 6 13.50 -16.14 -2.86
N PRO A 7 13.62 -17.40 -3.33
CA PRO A 7 14.72 -18.27 -2.93
C PRO A 7 16.09 -17.72 -3.35
N LEU A 8 16.17 -17.10 -4.54
CA LEU A 8 17.39 -16.46 -5.04
C LEU A 8 17.74 -15.22 -4.20
N VAL A 9 16.74 -14.39 -3.89
CA VAL A 9 16.91 -13.20 -3.04
C VAL A 9 17.44 -13.60 -1.66
N VAL A 10 16.81 -14.59 -1.02
CA VAL A 10 17.23 -15.11 0.29
C VAL A 10 18.64 -15.70 0.22
N TRP A 11 18.97 -16.43 -0.84
CA TRP A 11 20.31 -16.98 -1.05
C TRP A 11 21.38 -15.87 -1.18
N LEU A 12 21.10 -14.79 -1.91
CA LEU A 12 21.99 -13.63 -2.02
C LEU A 12 22.17 -12.91 -0.67
N LEU A 13 21.09 -12.75 0.09
CA LEU A 13 21.13 -12.17 1.44
C LEU A 13 21.97 -13.03 2.40
N HIS A 14 21.79 -14.35 2.35
CA HIS A 14 22.58 -15.30 3.14
C HIS A 14 24.08 -15.22 2.80
N ARG A 15 24.44 -15.00 1.53
CA ARG A 15 25.83 -14.77 1.08
C ARG A 15 26.36 -13.36 1.36
N ARG A 16 25.61 -12.51 2.08
CA ARG A 16 25.97 -11.11 2.40
C ARG A 16 26.11 -10.21 1.16
N HIS A 17 25.45 -10.54 0.06
CA HIS A 17 25.43 -9.72 -1.17
C HIS A 17 24.27 -8.70 -1.19
N ALA A 18 23.81 -8.24 -0.02
CA ALA A 18 22.68 -7.30 0.07
C ALA A 18 22.94 -5.98 -0.67
N GLY A 19 24.18 -5.47 -0.65
CA GLY A 19 24.54 -4.26 -1.40
C GLY A 19 24.42 -4.45 -2.91
N ALA A 20 24.94 -5.56 -3.44
CA ALA A 20 24.82 -5.88 -4.86
C ALA A 20 23.36 -6.09 -5.27
N LEU A 21 22.57 -6.79 -4.45
CA LEU A 21 21.13 -6.97 -4.67
C LEU A 21 20.40 -5.63 -4.76
N PHE A 22 20.69 -4.69 -3.84
CA PHE A 22 20.12 -3.36 -3.86
C PHE A 22 20.52 -2.58 -5.12
N VAL A 23 21.80 -2.56 -5.47
CA VAL A 23 22.31 -1.82 -6.64
C VAL A 23 21.70 -2.36 -7.93
N ILE A 24 21.71 -3.68 -8.14
CA ILE A 24 21.12 -4.32 -9.31
C ILE A 24 19.62 -4.01 -9.41
N SER A 25 18.91 -4.12 -8.29
CA SER A 25 17.47 -3.83 -8.24
C SER A 25 17.17 -2.36 -8.54
N LEU A 26 17.99 -1.45 -8.03
CA LEU A 26 17.88 -0.01 -8.29
C LEU A 26 18.18 0.33 -9.77
N GLU A 27 19.21 -0.26 -10.35
CA GLU A 27 19.54 -0.08 -11.78
C GLU A 27 18.40 -0.55 -12.67
N ILE A 28 17.81 -1.72 -12.38
CA ILE A 28 16.64 -2.22 -13.10
C ILE A 28 15.46 -1.25 -12.98
N TYR A 29 15.22 -0.72 -11.78
CA TYR A 29 14.17 0.27 -11.54
C TYR A 29 14.41 1.56 -12.34
N ILE A 30 15.61 2.12 -12.29
CA ILE A 30 15.97 3.35 -13.03
C ILE A 30 15.85 3.11 -14.54
N ALA A 31 16.35 1.96 -15.04
CA ALA A 31 16.24 1.60 -16.44
C ALA A 31 14.78 1.56 -16.90
N TYR A 32 13.88 1.01 -16.08
CA TYR A 32 12.45 1.04 -16.36
C TYR A 32 11.86 2.45 -16.35
N GLN A 33 12.24 3.31 -15.40
CA GLN A 33 11.74 4.69 -15.35
C GLN A 33 12.17 5.52 -16.58
N LEU A 34 13.38 5.25 -17.11
CA LEU A 34 13.89 5.91 -18.31
C LEU A 34 13.31 5.31 -19.59
N HIS A 35 13.12 3.99 -19.62
CA HIS A 35 12.64 3.22 -20.75
C HIS A 35 11.58 2.21 -20.29
N PRO A 36 10.30 2.63 -20.18
CA PRO A 36 9.23 1.73 -19.77
C PRO A 36 9.03 0.61 -20.79
N VAL A 37 9.29 -0.63 -20.37
CA VAL A 37 9.16 -1.83 -21.20
C VAL A 37 8.40 -2.90 -20.43
N ASN A 38 7.42 -3.51 -21.10
CA ASN A 38 6.70 -4.68 -20.62
C ASN A 38 7.48 -5.94 -21.01
N LEU A 39 8.03 -6.65 -20.02
CA LEU A 39 8.87 -7.83 -20.24
C LEU A 39 8.08 -9.01 -20.80
N THR A 40 6.89 -9.28 -20.26
CA THR A 40 6.09 -10.46 -20.62
C THR A 40 4.89 -10.12 -21.49
N GLY A 41 4.53 -8.83 -21.57
CA GLY A 41 3.31 -8.38 -22.26
C GLY A 41 2.01 -8.84 -21.58
N ALA A 42 2.10 -9.41 -20.38
CA ALA A 42 0.95 -9.88 -19.63
C ALA A 42 0.09 -8.70 -19.13
N GLN A 43 -1.22 -8.92 -19.04
CA GLN A 43 -2.19 -7.87 -18.65
C GLN A 43 -1.93 -7.27 -17.26
N PHE A 44 -1.29 -8.03 -16.35
CA PHE A 44 -0.95 -7.50 -15.04
C PHE A 44 0.16 -6.45 -15.09
N GLU A 45 1.04 -6.45 -16.09
CA GLU A 45 2.17 -5.51 -16.19
C GLU A 45 1.70 -4.08 -16.42
N TYR A 46 0.49 -3.87 -16.94
CA TYR A 46 -0.12 -2.54 -17.03
C TYR A 46 -0.43 -1.91 -15.66
N ALA A 47 -0.73 -2.73 -14.66
CA ALA A 47 -1.00 -2.27 -13.30
C ALA A 47 0.22 -2.41 -12.39
N PHE A 48 1.02 -3.46 -12.60
CA PHE A 48 2.17 -3.84 -11.79
C PHE A 48 3.36 -4.24 -12.69
N PRO A 49 4.05 -3.28 -13.33
CA PRO A 49 5.22 -3.54 -14.14
C PRO A 49 6.30 -4.27 -13.34
N LEU A 50 6.69 -5.46 -13.82
CA LEU A 50 7.64 -6.35 -13.15
C LEU A 50 8.96 -5.63 -12.79
N LEU A 51 9.51 -4.87 -13.74
CA LEU A 51 10.80 -4.18 -13.60
C LEU A 51 10.78 -3.06 -12.55
N ALA A 52 9.62 -2.42 -12.36
CA ALA A 52 9.47 -1.38 -11.34
C ALA A 52 9.19 -1.98 -9.96
N TRP A 53 8.19 -2.87 -9.88
CA TRP A 53 7.68 -3.43 -8.63
C TRP A 53 8.64 -4.40 -7.95
N GLN A 54 9.60 -4.98 -8.68
CA GLN A 54 10.68 -5.76 -8.07
C GLN A 54 11.51 -4.96 -7.06
N PHE A 55 11.64 -3.63 -7.23
CA PHE A 55 12.44 -2.80 -6.35
C PHE A 55 11.88 -2.72 -4.94
N ILE A 56 10.60 -2.34 -4.80
CA ILE A 56 9.94 -2.29 -3.49
C ILE A 56 9.81 -3.68 -2.86
N TYR A 57 9.71 -4.74 -3.67
CA TYR A 57 9.73 -6.12 -3.18
C TYR A 57 11.08 -6.48 -2.57
N ILE A 58 12.19 -6.19 -3.25
CA ILE A 58 13.54 -6.41 -2.74
C ILE A 58 13.80 -5.56 -1.50
N LEU A 59 13.41 -4.29 -1.49
CA LEU A 59 13.49 -3.44 -0.29
C LEU A 59 12.70 -4.04 0.87
N GLY A 60 11.48 -4.51 0.65
CA GLY A 60 10.67 -5.17 1.67
C GLY A 60 11.34 -6.43 2.23
N MET A 61 11.91 -7.26 1.36
CA MET A 61 12.68 -8.46 1.76
C MET A 61 13.92 -8.09 2.58
N MET A 62 14.66 -7.06 2.17
CA MET A 62 15.83 -6.56 2.89
C MET A 62 15.45 -5.99 4.26
N CYS A 63 14.37 -5.22 4.35
CA CYS A 63 13.84 -4.71 5.61
C CYS A 63 13.42 -5.83 6.57
N GLY A 64 12.83 -6.90 6.04
CA GLY A 64 12.51 -8.10 6.82
C GLY A 64 13.74 -8.85 7.30
N TRP A 65 14.73 -9.02 6.44
CA TRP A 65 15.98 -9.73 6.73
C TRP A 65 16.82 -9.01 7.79
N TYR A 66 16.99 -7.69 7.66
CA TYR A 66 17.78 -6.84 8.55
C TYR A 66 16.92 -6.17 9.63
N LYS A 67 15.82 -6.79 10.05
CA LYS A 67 14.87 -6.19 10.98
C LYS A 67 15.51 -5.79 12.32
N GLN A 68 16.37 -6.64 12.87
CA GLN A 68 16.99 -6.39 14.18
C GLN A 68 17.98 -5.22 14.11
N GLU A 69 18.74 -5.15 13.03
CA GLU A 69 19.69 -4.10 12.74
C GLU A 69 18.97 -2.78 12.52
N LEU A 70 17.88 -2.77 11.74
CA LEU A 70 17.03 -1.59 11.55
C LEU A 70 16.41 -1.12 12.86
N GLN A 71 15.96 -2.04 13.72
CA GLN A 71 15.46 -1.70 15.05
C GLN A 71 16.56 -1.13 15.96
N SER A 72 17.78 -1.64 15.86
CA SER A 72 18.93 -1.09 16.60
C SER A 72 19.28 0.33 16.11
N LEU A 73 19.25 0.53 14.78
CA LEU A 73 19.49 1.83 14.16
C LEU A 73 18.42 2.84 14.57
N ALA A 74 17.14 2.43 14.58
CA ALA A 74 16.02 3.27 14.99
C ALA A 74 16.14 3.81 16.43
N ARG A 75 16.86 3.10 17.31
CA ARG A 75 17.14 3.55 18.70
C ARG A 75 18.25 4.59 18.79
N SER A 76 19.12 4.67 17.78
CA SER A 76 20.21 5.67 17.72
C SER A 76 19.67 7.08 17.44
N GLU A 77 20.45 8.11 17.78
CA GLU A 77 20.09 9.50 17.48
C GLU A 77 20.02 9.81 15.98
N ALA A 78 20.80 9.10 15.16
CA ALA A 78 20.70 9.20 13.70
C ALA A 78 19.41 8.55 13.19
N GLY A 79 19.02 7.40 13.74
CA GLY A 79 17.78 6.72 13.40
C GLY A 79 16.55 7.53 13.76
N LYS A 80 16.51 8.12 14.97
CA LYS A 80 15.42 9.01 15.40
C LYS A 80 15.26 10.22 14.46
N ARG A 81 16.37 10.85 14.07
CA ARG A 81 16.36 11.96 13.10
C ARG A 81 15.85 11.52 11.73
N THR A 82 16.28 10.35 11.26
CA THR A 82 15.83 9.78 9.98
C THR A 82 14.34 9.48 10.01
N MET A 83 13.83 8.87 11.09
CA MET A 83 12.39 8.63 11.26
C MET A 83 11.60 9.94 11.29
N GLY A 84 12.08 10.94 12.03
CA GLY A 84 11.46 12.27 12.05
C GLY A 84 11.41 12.93 10.67
N ALA A 85 12.49 12.82 9.89
CA ALA A 85 12.53 13.31 8.51
C ALA A 85 11.55 12.57 7.61
N MET A 86 11.45 11.23 7.72
CA MET A 86 10.50 10.43 6.94
C MET A 86 9.04 10.79 7.29
N VAL A 87 8.72 10.99 8.57
CA VAL A 87 7.39 11.48 8.99
C VAL A 87 7.12 12.87 8.43
N ALA A 88 8.09 13.78 8.48
CA ALA A 88 7.94 15.13 7.91
C ALA A 88 7.73 15.08 6.39
N ILE A 89 8.47 14.24 5.67
CA ILE A 89 8.28 14.00 4.23
C ILE A 89 6.88 13.45 3.97
N PHE A 90 6.42 12.47 4.75
CA PHE A 90 5.07 11.94 4.61
C PHE A 90 4.00 13.02 4.80
N LEU A 91 4.10 13.86 5.84
CA LEU A 91 3.15 14.95 6.07
C LEU A 91 3.19 15.99 4.95
N LEU A 92 4.37 16.30 4.41
CA LEU A 92 4.52 17.19 3.27
C LEU A 92 3.84 16.60 2.03
N LEU A 93 4.06 15.32 1.73
CA LEU A 93 3.46 14.65 0.58
C LEU A 93 1.95 14.46 0.75
N MET A 94 1.47 14.24 1.97
CA MET A 94 0.04 14.26 2.30
C MET A 94 -0.57 15.64 2.00
N PHE A 95 0.11 16.72 2.39
CA PHE A 95 -0.33 18.08 2.06
C PHE A 95 -0.34 18.35 0.55
N VAL A 96 0.69 17.91 -0.18
CA VAL A 96 0.73 17.99 -1.65
C VAL A 96 -0.46 17.21 -2.23
N MET A 97 -0.72 15.99 -1.75
CA MET A 97 -1.82 15.15 -2.20
C MET A 97 -3.19 15.76 -1.89
N GLN A 98 -3.31 16.61 -0.87
CA GLN A 98 -4.56 17.33 -0.59
C GLN A 98 -4.90 18.35 -1.69
N ASN A 99 -3.96 18.70 -2.56
CA ASN A 99 -4.20 19.54 -3.75
C ASN A 99 -4.70 18.74 -4.96
N ASN A 100 -5.39 17.62 -4.70
CA ASN A 100 -5.87 16.75 -5.75
C ASN A 100 -6.97 17.41 -6.59
N THR A 101 -6.95 17.12 -7.89
CA THR A 101 -7.91 17.55 -8.90
C THR A 101 -9.00 16.50 -9.16
N ASN A 102 -9.16 15.52 -8.26
CA ASN A 102 -10.08 14.39 -8.43
C ASN A 102 -11.53 14.88 -8.65
N PRO A 103 -12.13 14.61 -9.83
CA PRO A 103 -13.46 15.12 -10.16
C PRO A 103 -14.58 14.45 -9.37
N PHE A 104 -14.33 13.32 -8.69
CA PHE A 104 -15.32 12.53 -7.99
C PHE A 104 -15.59 12.97 -6.55
N ILE A 105 -14.75 13.85 -5.99
CA ILE A 105 -14.89 14.38 -4.63
C ILE A 105 -15.19 15.89 -4.73
N PRO A 106 -16.14 16.43 -3.93
CA PRO A 106 -16.43 17.85 -3.98
C PRO A 106 -15.19 18.72 -3.76
N ALA A 107 -14.96 19.67 -4.68
CA ALA A 107 -13.75 20.50 -4.71
C ALA A 107 -13.43 21.23 -3.39
N ARG A 108 -14.45 21.51 -2.56
CA ARG A 108 -14.31 22.10 -1.22
C ARG A 108 -13.46 21.29 -0.25
N PHE A 109 -13.27 19.99 -0.50
CA PHE A 109 -12.45 19.13 0.35
C PHE A 109 -10.97 19.21 -0.02
N PHE A 110 -10.61 19.76 -1.18
CA PHE A 110 -9.22 19.88 -1.63
C PHE A 110 -8.64 21.25 -1.33
N LEU A 111 -7.33 21.28 -1.12
CA LEU A 111 -6.55 22.52 -1.09
C LEU A 111 -6.30 22.96 -2.53
N HIS A 112 -6.52 24.22 -2.87
CA HIS A 112 -6.29 24.74 -4.23
C HIS A 112 -5.06 25.66 -4.26
N LEU A 113 -3.99 25.25 -3.56
CA LEU A 113 -2.77 26.04 -3.38
C LEU A 113 -1.75 25.80 -4.49
N ILE A 114 -1.74 24.59 -5.06
CA ILE A 114 -0.88 24.21 -6.19
C ILE A 114 -1.70 24.29 -7.47
N PRO A 115 -1.22 24.96 -8.53
CA PRO A 115 -1.91 24.97 -9.83
C PRO A 115 -2.07 23.56 -10.41
N ASP A 116 -3.26 23.26 -10.95
CA ASP A 116 -3.67 21.95 -11.46
C ASP A 116 -2.62 21.29 -12.37
N TYR A 117 -2.09 22.03 -13.35
CA TYR A 117 -1.08 21.50 -14.28
C TYR A 117 0.20 21.02 -13.58
N ARG A 118 0.60 21.66 -12.48
CA ARG A 118 1.78 21.23 -11.70
C ARG A 118 1.45 20.02 -10.85
N PHE A 119 0.27 20.00 -10.24
CA PHE A 119 -0.19 18.87 -9.47
C PHE A 119 -0.30 17.61 -10.36
N ASP A 120 -0.91 17.74 -11.53
CA ASP A 120 -1.10 16.62 -12.46
C ASP A 120 0.24 16.05 -12.93
N TYR A 121 1.25 16.89 -13.19
CA TYR A 121 2.60 16.42 -13.50
C TYR A 121 3.21 15.64 -12.33
N ILE A 122 3.15 16.19 -11.10
CA ILE A 122 3.65 15.51 -9.90
C ILE A 122 2.93 14.18 -9.69
N ASN A 123 1.60 14.15 -9.80
CA ASN A 123 0.80 12.97 -9.53
C ASN A 123 0.96 11.89 -10.60
N ASN A 124 0.92 12.26 -11.89
CA ASN A 124 0.90 11.30 -13.00
C ASN A 124 2.31 10.85 -13.40
N VAL A 125 3.32 11.71 -13.29
CA VAL A 125 4.70 11.37 -13.68
C VAL A 125 5.53 10.93 -12.48
N LEU A 126 5.59 11.74 -11.41
CA LEU A 126 6.46 11.45 -10.27
C LEU A 126 5.86 10.47 -9.26
N ALA A 127 4.53 10.49 -9.09
CA ALA A 127 3.79 9.64 -8.14
C ALA A 127 2.86 8.62 -8.82
N GLY A 128 3.10 8.36 -10.12
CA GLY A 128 2.33 7.43 -10.94
C GLY A 128 2.15 6.10 -10.22
N LYS A 129 0.89 5.68 -10.06
CA LYS A 129 0.54 4.48 -9.28
C LYS A 129 1.03 3.21 -9.98
N ASN A 130 0.82 3.11 -11.28
CA ASN A 130 1.09 1.89 -12.04
C ASN A 130 2.58 1.79 -12.35
N GLU A 131 3.16 2.89 -12.83
CA GLU A 131 4.57 3.02 -13.21
C GLU A 131 5.51 3.05 -11.99
N LEU A 132 4.95 3.13 -10.78
CA LEU A 132 5.66 3.20 -9.52
C LEU A 132 6.71 4.33 -9.54
N GLY A 133 6.24 5.57 -9.75
CA GLY A 133 7.10 6.73 -9.85
C GLY A 133 7.96 6.94 -8.58
N LEU A 134 9.08 7.65 -8.72
CA LEU A 134 10.05 7.80 -7.63
C LEU A 134 9.42 8.38 -6.35
N LEU A 135 8.53 9.37 -6.49
CA LEU A 135 7.86 9.99 -5.36
C LEU A 135 6.90 9.02 -4.67
N ARG A 136 6.31 8.08 -5.42
CA ARG A 136 5.48 7.00 -4.88
C ARG A 136 6.31 6.07 -3.99
N VAL A 137 7.49 5.64 -4.44
CA VAL A 137 8.36 4.77 -3.64
C VAL A 137 8.76 5.43 -2.32
N ILE A 138 9.17 6.70 -2.37
CA ILE A 138 9.52 7.48 -1.17
C ILE A 138 8.30 7.64 -0.26
N ASN A 139 7.15 8.02 -0.84
CA ASN A 139 5.91 8.19 -0.09
C ASN A 139 5.50 6.89 0.62
N ASP A 140 5.53 5.75 -0.08
CA ASP A 140 5.10 4.47 0.45
C ASP A 140 6.04 4.02 1.59
N ALA A 141 7.35 4.21 1.45
CA ALA A 141 8.31 3.96 2.53
C ALA A 141 8.06 4.85 3.76
N CYS A 142 7.82 6.15 3.55
CA CYS A 142 7.55 7.10 4.63
C CYS A 142 6.19 6.84 5.30
N LEU A 143 5.17 6.51 4.51
CA LEU A 143 3.83 6.13 4.99
C LEU A 143 3.90 4.87 5.82
N LEU A 144 4.57 3.81 5.34
CA LEU A 144 4.69 2.54 6.08
C LEU A 144 5.37 2.75 7.44
N LEU A 145 6.47 3.50 7.48
CA LEU A 145 7.12 3.85 8.74
C LEU A 145 6.19 4.65 9.65
N THR A 146 5.52 5.67 9.12
CA THR A 146 4.62 6.54 9.90
C THR A 146 3.46 5.73 10.48
N LEU A 147 2.85 4.85 9.70
CA LEU A 147 1.80 3.94 10.16
C LEU A 147 2.30 2.98 11.23
N TYR A 148 3.52 2.45 11.09
CA TYR A 148 4.14 1.62 12.11
C TYR A 148 4.30 2.37 13.43
N LEU A 149 4.81 3.61 13.38
CA LEU A 149 4.96 4.46 14.57
C LEU A 149 3.61 4.84 15.20
N ILE A 150 2.62 5.19 14.37
CA ILE A 150 1.26 5.47 14.83
C ILE A 150 0.71 4.24 15.56
N LEU A 151 0.83 3.06 14.98
CA LEU A 151 0.35 1.83 15.61
C LEU A 151 1.11 1.52 16.90
N ASP A 152 2.41 1.76 16.97
CA ASP A 152 3.22 1.51 18.17
C ASP A 152 2.84 2.47 19.32
N TYR A 153 2.73 3.77 19.05
CA TYR A 153 2.42 4.77 20.08
C TYR A 153 0.93 4.87 20.42
N LEU A 154 0.04 4.73 19.43
CA LEU A 154 -1.41 4.86 19.57
C LEU A 154 -2.12 3.50 19.61
N TRP A 155 -1.40 2.40 19.91
CA TRP A 155 -2.01 1.07 19.98
C TRP A 155 -3.22 1.00 20.92
N ARG A 156 -3.09 1.55 22.13
CA ARG A 156 -4.15 1.49 23.15
C ARG A 156 -5.47 2.12 22.67
N PRO A 157 -5.51 3.38 22.20
CA PRO A 157 -6.74 3.97 21.69
C PRO A 157 -7.24 3.27 20.41
N ILE A 158 -6.35 2.90 19.48
CA ILE A 158 -6.74 2.23 18.24
C ILE A 158 -7.39 0.86 18.54
N ASN A 159 -6.80 0.08 19.44
CA ASN A 159 -7.33 -1.20 19.87
C ASN A 159 -8.68 -1.05 20.59
N GLY A 160 -8.83 -0.02 21.44
CA GLY A 160 -10.10 0.26 22.11
C GLY A 160 -11.22 0.63 21.13
N LEU A 161 -10.93 1.43 20.11
CA LEU A 161 -11.92 1.92 19.15
C LEU A 161 -12.27 0.87 18.08
N CYS A 162 -11.25 0.24 17.49
CA CYS A 162 -11.39 -0.54 16.28
C CYS A 162 -10.85 -1.98 16.41
N GLY A 163 -10.26 -2.35 17.54
CA GLY A 163 -9.65 -3.67 17.75
C GLY A 163 -10.67 -4.81 17.63
N TRP A 164 -11.88 -4.63 18.16
CA TRP A 164 -12.98 -5.62 18.04
C TRP A 164 -13.33 -5.97 16.59
N PHE A 165 -13.09 -5.04 15.67
CA PHE A 165 -13.37 -5.18 14.24
C PHE A 165 -12.14 -5.72 13.49
N PHE A 166 -11.03 -4.98 13.53
CA PHE A 166 -9.84 -5.28 12.72
C PHE A 166 -9.06 -6.52 13.18
N ILE A 167 -8.97 -6.79 14.49
CA ILE A 167 -8.24 -7.97 14.98
C ILE A 167 -8.93 -9.25 14.52
N LEU A 168 -10.26 -9.29 14.61
CA LEU A 168 -11.03 -10.46 14.18
C LEU A 168 -10.89 -10.69 12.67
N LEU A 169 -11.02 -9.64 11.86
CA LEU A 169 -10.83 -9.75 10.41
C LEU A 169 -9.40 -10.16 10.06
N GLY A 170 -8.39 -9.61 10.75
CA GLY A 170 -6.98 -9.93 10.53
C GLY A 170 -6.64 -11.39 10.85
N GLN A 171 -7.16 -11.92 11.97
CA GLN A 171 -7.03 -13.34 12.34
C GLN A 171 -7.69 -14.28 11.33
N ASN A 172 -8.70 -13.80 10.60
CA ASN A 172 -9.42 -14.55 9.57
C ASN A 172 -9.10 -13.98 8.17
N SER A 173 -7.89 -13.46 7.96
CA SER A 173 -7.57 -12.67 6.76
C SER A 173 -7.74 -13.46 5.46
N LEU A 174 -7.33 -14.73 5.41
CA LEU A 174 -7.53 -15.59 4.23
C LEU A 174 -9.02 -15.84 3.96
N TYR A 175 -9.77 -16.17 5.01
CA TYR A 175 -11.22 -16.36 4.94
C TYR A 175 -11.95 -15.10 4.44
N VAL A 176 -11.63 -13.93 5.00
CA VAL A 176 -12.20 -12.64 4.59
C VAL A 176 -11.77 -12.31 3.16
N PHE A 177 -10.52 -12.59 2.79
CA PHE A 177 -10.02 -12.39 1.43
C PHE A 177 -10.73 -13.30 0.40
N ILE A 178 -11.16 -14.50 0.75
CA ILE A 178 -11.94 -15.31 -0.18
C ILE A 178 -13.39 -14.81 -0.24
N LEU A 179 -14.00 -14.54 0.90
CA LEU A 179 -15.42 -14.18 0.97
C LEU A 179 -15.75 -12.78 0.48
N HIS A 180 -14.83 -11.81 0.57
CA HIS A 180 -15.10 -10.46 0.10
C HIS A 180 -15.43 -10.42 -1.39
N LEU A 181 -14.84 -11.32 -2.21
CA LEU A 181 -15.16 -11.43 -3.63
C LEU A 181 -16.64 -11.78 -3.83
N TYR A 182 -17.14 -12.78 -3.11
CA TYR A 182 -18.54 -13.20 -3.19
C TYR A 182 -19.49 -12.13 -2.65
N VAL A 183 -19.13 -11.46 -1.54
CA VAL A 183 -19.93 -10.35 -0.98
C VAL A 183 -20.02 -9.20 -1.98
N VAL A 184 -18.90 -8.80 -2.60
CA VAL A 184 -18.89 -7.73 -3.61
C VAL A 184 -19.69 -8.13 -4.85
N LEU A 185 -19.54 -9.36 -5.34
CA LEU A 185 -20.31 -9.89 -6.48
C LEU A 185 -21.81 -9.93 -6.21
N ALA A 186 -22.21 -10.27 -4.98
CA ALA A 186 -23.61 -10.26 -4.58
C ALA A 186 -24.17 -8.84 -4.55
N ILE A 187 -23.43 -7.90 -3.93
CA ILE A 187 -23.84 -6.48 -3.88
C ILE A 187 -23.92 -5.88 -5.28
N SER A 188 -23.01 -6.23 -6.19
CA SER A 188 -22.99 -5.70 -7.55
C SER A 188 -24.19 -6.11 -8.41
N GLN A 189 -24.99 -7.11 -7.98
CA GLN A 189 -26.26 -7.44 -8.67
C GLN A 189 -27.36 -6.42 -8.41
N TRP A 190 -27.28 -5.72 -7.27
CA TRP A 190 -28.29 -4.78 -6.80
C TRP A 190 -27.82 -3.33 -6.87
N VAL A 191 -26.51 -3.11 -6.82
CA VAL A 191 -25.87 -1.80 -6.83
C VAL A 191 -24.96 -1.69 -8.03
N THR A 192 -25.25 -0.74 -8.92
CA THR A 192 -24.32 -0.36 -9.98
C THR A 192 -23.26 0.58 -9.41
N PHE A 193 -22.03 0.08 -9.30
CA PHE A 193 -20.87 0.90 -8.93
C PHE A 193 -20.48 1.79 -10.12
N GLY A 194 -21.04 2.98 -10.20
CA GLY A 194 -20.68 3.98 -11.19
C GLY A 194 -19.69 4.99 -10.63
N LEU A 195 -18.51 5.12 -11.25
CA LEU A 195 -17.52 6.15 -10.90
C LEU A 195 -18.09 7.58 -11.06
N TRP A 196 -19.04 7.77 -11.97
CA TRP A 196 -19.61 9.08 -12.32
C TRP A 196 -20.80 9.50 -11.43
N HIS A 197 -21.34 8.60 -10.61
CA HIS A 197 -22.47 8.92 -9.75
C HIS A 197 -21.96 9.54 -8.45
N HIS A 198 -22.27 10.81 -8.22
CA HIS A 198 -21.82 11.61 -7.06
C HIS A 198 -22.56 11.22 -5.75
N ALA A 199 -22.62 9.92 -5.45
CA ALA A 199 -23.27 9.37 -4.27
C ALA A 199 -22.23 8.82 -3.27
N TRP A 200 -21.20 9.63 -2.99
CA TRP A 200 -20.09 9.25 -2.11
C TRP A 200 -20.55 8.68 -0.76
N LEU A 201 -21.63 9.23 -0.18
CA LEU A 201 -22.21 8.74 1.08
C LEU A 201 -22.85 7.36 0.93
N SER A 202 -23.63 7.15 -0.13
CA SER A 202 -24.23 5.84 -0.43
C SER A 202 -23.15 4.79 -0.67
N ASN A 203 -22.12 5.11 -1.46
CA ASN A 203 -20.97 4.24 -1.70
C ASN A 203 -20.27 3.90 -0.38
N THR A 204 -20.07 4.89 0.48
CA THR A 204 -19.43 4.69 1.79
C THR A 204 -20.25 3.75 2.67
N LEU A 205 -21.57 3.93 2.72
CA LEU A 205 -22.47 3.06 3.49
C LEU A 205 -22.50 1.63 2.95
N ILE A 206 -22.46 1.45 1.64
CA ILE A 206 -22.44 0.14 0.98
C ILE A 206 -21.12 -0.59 1.24
N HIS A 207 -19.99 0.13 1.19
CA HIS A 207 -18.70 -0.46 1.56
C HIS A 207 -18.63 -0.79 3.06
N ALA A 208 -19.14 0.09 3.92
CA ALA A 208 -19.23 -0.15 5.35
C ALA A 208 -20.12 -1.36 5.68
N SER A 209 -21.25 -1.51 4.99
CA SER A 209 -22.14 -2.67 5.18
C SER A 209 -21.50 -3.96 4.68
N ALA A 210 -20.82 -3.95 3.53
CA ALA A 210 -20.08 -5.10 3.03
C ALA A 210 -19.00 -5.56 4.02
N LEU A 211 -18.24 -4.62 4.56
CA LEU A 211 -17.22 -4.88 5.58
C LEU A 211 -17.84 -5.41 6.89
N MET A 212 -18.98 -4.87 7.31
CA MET A 212 -19.72 -5.35 8.48
C MET A 212 -20.25 -6.78 8.28
N THR A 213 -20.76 -7.09 7.09
CA THR A 213 -21.18 -8.46 6.73
C THR A 213 -20.03 -9.44 6.83
N LEU A 214 -18.85 -9.09 6.28
CA LEU A 214 -17.66 -9.94 6.40
C LEU A 214 -17.23 -10.15 7.86
N TRP A 215 -17.30 -9.11 8.68
CA TRP A 215 -17.03 -9.22 10.10
C TRP A 215 -18.04 -10.12 10.83
N LEU A 216 -19.34 -10.00 10.53
CA LEU A 216 -20.37 -10.88 11.09
C LEU A 216 -20.12 -12.34 10.67
N MET A 217 -19.84 -12.58 9.39
CA MET A 217 -19.53 -13.92 8.88
C MET A 217 -18.31 -14.54 9.58
N ALA A 218 -17.24 -13.74 9.76
CA ALA A 218 -16.05 -14.17 10.49
C ALA A 218 -16.34 -14.43 11.98
N ARG A 219 -17.16 -13.59 12.62
CA ARG A 219 -17.54 -13.73 14.04
C ARG A 219 -18.37 -14.98 14.30
N PHE A 220 -19.36 -15.26 13.45
CA PHE A 220 -20.24 -16.42 13.57
C PHE A 220 -19.66 -17.69 12.95
N GLY A 221 -18.49 -17.61 12.30
CA GLY A 221 -17.84 -18.76 11.68
C GLY A 221 -18.62 -19.37 10.52
N ILE A 222 -19.39 -18.55 9.80
CA ILE A 222 -20.17 -18.97 8.63
C ILE A 222 -19.20 -19.54 7.59
N LEU A 223 -19.48 -20.69 6.97
CA LEU A 223 -18.60 -21.29 5.94
C LEU A 223 -17.15 -21.64 6.38
N ARG A 224 -16.80 -21.55 7.68
CA ARG A 224 -15.45 -21.94 8.19
C ARG A 224 -15.10 -23.41 7.94
N ARG A 225 -16.09 -24.27 7.73
CA ARG A 225 -15.86 -25.69 7.40
C ARG A 225 -15.38 -25.91 5.96
N ILE A 226 -15.55 -24.92 5.09
CA ILE A 226 -15.26 -25.02 3.65
C ILE A 226 -14.08 -24.11 3.27
N VAL A 227 -14.00 -22.93 3.88
CA VAL A 227 -12.97 -21.94 3.58
C VAL A 227 -11.86 -22.00 4.64
N PRO A 228 -10.60 -22.27 4.25
CA PRO A 228 -9.48 -22.34 5.19
C PRO A 228 -9.14 -20.97 5.78
N ASN A 229 -8.55 -21.00 6.98
CA ASN A 229 -7.80 -19.90 7.59
C ASN A 229 -6.33 -20.29 7.70
#